data_AF-A0A2P4UH08-F1
#
_entry.id   AF-A0A2P4UH08-F1
#
_cell.length_a   1.000
_cell.length_b   1.000
_cell.length_c   1.000
_cell.angle_alpha   90.00
_cell.angle_beta   90.00
_cell.angle_gamma   90.00
#
_symmetry.space_group_name_H-M   'P 1'
#
loop_
_entity.id
_entity.type
_entity.pdbx_description
1 polymer ?
#
loop_
_entity_poly.entity_id
_entity_poly.type
_entity_poly.pdbx_seq_one_letter_code
_entity_poly.pdbx_strand_id
1 'polypeptide(L)' 'MDLDRVSTDALAAFAVFAEHRNFTRAAAELSISQPSLHAKVARLAASLGLRCTSGAGGRSR' A
#
# COMPACT_ATOMS: atom_id res chain seq x y z
N MET A 1 9.17 12.65 -6.34
CA MET A 1 8.12 11.79 -6.89
C MET A 1 8.74 11.14 -8.10
N ASP A 2 9.01 9.83 -7.98
CA ASP A 2 9.77 9.05 -8.95
C ASP A 2 8.80 8.11 -9.65
N LEU A 3 8.00 8.67 -10.55
CA LEU A 3 6.93 7.95 -11.27
C LEU A 3 7.47 6.83 -12.16
N ASP A 4 8.72 6.93 -12.60
CA ASP A 4 9.43 5.89 -13.36
C ASP A 4 9.57 4.56 -12.58
N ARG A 5 9.60 4.63 -11.24
CA ARG A 5 9.69 3.44 -10.37
C ARG A 5 8.32 2.86 -9.99
N VAL A 6 7.23 3.50 -10.40
CA VAL A 6 5.86 3.01 -10.14
C VAL A 6 5.52 1.92 -11.14
N SER A 7 5.48 0.67 -10.68
CA SER A 7 5.04 -0.46 -11.49
C SER A 7 3.50 -0.50 -11.58
N THR A 8 2.97 -0.82 -12.75
CA THR A 8 1.53 -1.06 -12.97
C THR A 8 0.99 -2.17 -12.06
N ASP A 9 1.79 -3.19 -11.78
CA ASP A 9 1.45 -4.27 -10.82
C ASP A 9 1.30 -3.73 -9.39
N ALA A 10 2.12 -2.76 -8.98
CA ALA A 10 2.01 -2.14 -7.66
C ALA A 10 0.74 -1.28 -7.55
N LEU A 11 0.38 -0.58 -8.62
CA LEU A 11 -0.87 0.18 -8.70
C LEU A 11 -2.09 -0.75 -8.68
N ALA A 12 -2.07 -1.84 -9.43
CA ALA A 12 -3.15 -2.83 -9.43
C ALA A 12 -3.32 -3.49 -8.05
N ALA A 13 -2.22 -3.89 -7.40
CA ALA A 13 -2.24 -4.42 -6.05
C ALA A 13 -2.78 -3.41 -5.02
N PHE A 14 -2.47 -2.13 -5.20
CA PHE A 14 -3.02 -1.06 -4.36
C PHE A 14 -4.52 -0.83 -4.60
N ALA A 15 -5.00 -0.92 -5.84
CA ALA A 15 -6.44 -0.80 -6.13
C ALA A 15 -7.25 -1.86 -5.40
N VAL A 16 -6.81 -3.13 -5.46
CA VAL A 16 -7.45 -4.23 -4.71
C VAL A 16 -7.37 -3.98 -3.20
N PHE A 17 -6.21 -3.54 -2.68
CA PHE A 17 -6.11 -3.14 -1.27
C PHE A 17 -7.09 -2.03 -0.88
N ALA A 18 -7.27 -1.01 -1.73
CA ALA A 18 -8.13 0.13 -1.48
C ALA A 18 -9.63 -0.27 -1.44
N GLU A 19 -10.03 -1.26 -2.25
CA GLU A 19 -11.38 -1.83 -2.23
C GLU A 19 -11.67 -2.58 -0.92
N HIS A 20 -10.74 -3.43 -0.49
CA HIS A 20 -10.92 -4.24 0.73
C HIS A 20 -10.66 -3.47 2.03
N ARG A 21 -9.79 -2.46 2.00
CA ARG A 21 -9.22 -1.76 3.18
C ARG A 21 -8.66 -2.71 4.25
N ASN A 22 -8.27 -3.93 3.84
CA ASN A 22 -7.76 -4.98 4.71
C ASN A 22 -6.67 -5.75 3.97
N PHE A 23 -5.44 -5.69 4.50
CA PHE A 23 -4.28 -6.33 3.88
C PHE A 23 -4.42 -7.86 3.74
N THR A 24 -5.06 -8.53 4.68
CA THR A 24 -5.25 -9.99 4.62
C THR A 24 -6.23 -10.36 3.51
N ARG A 25 -7.36 -9.64 3.39
CA ARG A 25 -8.35 -9.92 2.33
C ARG A 25 -7.83 -9.59 0.94
N ALA A 26 -7.18 -8.45 0.78
CA ALA A 26 -6.58 -8.07 -0.49
C ALA A 26 -5.45 -9.02 -0.90
N ALA A 27 -4.61 -9.48 0.04
CA ALA A 27 -3.55 -10.44 -0.25
C ALA A 27 -4.12 -11.81 -0.68
N ALA A 28 -5.21 -12.26 -0.04
CA ALA A 28 -5.90 -13.48 -0.43
C ALA A 28 -6.48 -13.38 -1.85
N GLU A 29 -7.10 -12.26 -2.21
CA GLU A 29 -7.64 -12.04 -3.56
C GLU A 29 -6.53 -11.99 -4.62
N LEU A 30 -5.42 -11.33 -4.32
CA LEU A 30 -4.24 -11.26 -5.17
C LEU A 30 -3.41 -12.55 -5.19
N SER A 31 -3.80 -13.58 -4.42
CA SER A 31 -3.06 -14.84 -4.27
C SER A 31 -1.58 -14.64 -3.87
N ILE A 32 -1.31 -13.65 -3.01
CA ILE A 32 0.03 -13.36 -2.47
C ILE A 32 0.02 -13.36 -0.95
N SER A 33 1.21 -13.36 -0.35
CA SER A 33 1.33 -13.20 1.10
C SER A 33 1.06 -11.75 1.54
N GLN A 34 0.46 -11.58 2.72
CA GLN A 34 0.21 -10.26 3.30
C GLN A 34 1.48 -9.39 3.45
N PRO A 35 2.66 -9.92 3.87
CA PRO A 35 3.90 -9.15 3.89
C PRO A 35 4.35 -8.68 2.50
N SER A 36 4.09 -9.47 1.45
CA SER A 36 4.41 -9.09 0.07
C SER A 36 3.53 -7.93 -0.40
N LEU A 37 2.23 -7.98 -0.11
CA LEU A 37 1.32 -6.88 -0.41
C LEU A 37 1.71 -5.61 0.35
N HIS A 38 2.00 -5.71 1.64
CA HIS A 38 2.46 -4.58 2.45
C HIS A 38 3.73 -3.94 1.88
N ALA A 39 4.73 -4.75 1.51
CA ALA A 39 5.96 -4.26 0.90
C ALA A 39 5.72 -3.58 -0.47
N LYS A 40 4.81 -4.11 -1.30
CA LYS A 40 4.43 -3.48 -2.57
C LYS A 40 3.80 -2.11 -2.35
N VAL A 41 2.82 -2.01 -1.44
CA VAL A 41 2.14 -0.74 -1.13
C VAL A 41 3.11 0.28 -0.50
N ALA A 42 4.01 -0.16 0.38
CA ALA A 42 5.01 0.72 0.97
C ALA A 42 6.00 1.29 -0.07
N ARG A 43 6.45 0.46 -1.03
CA ARG A 43 7.31 0.90 -2.14
C ARG A 43 6.57 1.86 -3.08
N LEU A 44 5.29 1.61 -3.35
CA LEU A 44 4.45 2.50 -4.14
C LEU A 44 4.35 3.88 -3.45
N ALA A 45 4.02 3.91 -2.17
CA ALA A 45 3.95 5.16 -1.39
C ALA A 45 5.29 5.91 -1.42
N ALA A 46 6.41 5.22 -1.21
CA ALA A 46 7.74 5.82 -1.28
C ALA A 46 8.04 6.43 -2.66
N SER A 47 7.67 5.74 -3.76
CA SER A 47 7.86 6.22 -5.13
C SER A 47 7.00 7.46 -5.42
N LEU A 48 5.80 7.52 -4.84
CA LEU A 48 4.92 8.69 -4.86
C LEU A 48 5.41 9.81 -3.91
N GLY A 49 6.57 9.67 -3.26
CA GLY A 49 7.08 10.66 -2.30
C GLY A 49 6.25 10.75 -1.01
N LEU A 50 5.32 9.82 -0.80
CA LEU A 50 4.54 9.69 0.42
C LEU A 50 5.37 8.86 1.41
N ARG A 51 5.98 9.52 2.40
CA ARG A 51 6.34 8.81 3.64
C ARG A 51 5.01 8.42 4.29
N CYS A 52 4.75 7.12 4.42
CA CYS A 52 3.68 6.62 5.30
C CYS A 52 3.99 7.09 6.74
N THR A 53 3.54 8.28 7.09
CA THR A 53 3.39 8.69 8.47
C THR A 53 2.19 7.89 8.96
N SER A 54 2.45 6.86 9.75
CA SER A 54 1.44 6.31 10.66
C SER A 54 1.09 7.46 11.61
N GLY A 55 0.11 8.26 11.23
CA GLY A 55 -0.50 9.29 12.08
C GLY A 55 -1.35 8.65 13.17
N ALA A 56 -0.73 7.85 14.04
CA ALA A 56 -1.28 7.59 15.36
C ALA A 56 -0.87 8.80 16.24
N GLY A 57 -1.84 9.58 16.71
CA GLY A 57 -1.59 10.66 17.67
C GLY A 57 -2.26 12.00 17.39
N GLY A 58 -3.48 12.00 16.85
CA GLY A 58 -4.38 13.15 17.01
C GLY A 58 -4.83 13.23 18.46
N ARG A 59 -4.14 14.05 19.26
CA ARG A 59 -4.52 14.51 20.59
C ARG A 59 -6.03 14.73 20.70
N SER A 60 -6.68 13.93 21.53
CA SER A 60 -7.99 14.25 22.08
C SER A 60 -7.79 14.74 23.51
N ARG A 61 -7.85 16.08 23.63
CA ARG A 61 -7.90 16.90 24.85
C ARG A 61 -6.62 17.03 25.68
#